data_AF-A0A3L7WRK8-F1
#
_entry.id   AF-A0A3L7WRK8-F1
#
_cell.length_a   1.000
_cell.length_b   1.000
_cell.length_c   1.000
_cell.angle_alpha   90.00
_cell.angle_beta   90.00
_cell.angle_gamma   90.00
#
_symmetry.space_group_name_H-M   'P 1'
#
loop_
_entity.id
_entity.type
_entity.pdbx_description
1 polymer ?
#
loop_
_entity_poly.entity_id
_entity_poly.type
_entity_poly.pdbx_seq_one_letter_code
_entity_poly.pdbx_strand_id
1 'polypeptide(L)'
;QAIADYAAQKGVVIALENYARTPGGTLAEIQSCLARIPALMTNFDMGNYSLHGQDVPAAVAALAGRIVSSHLKDQTGNPADAPTFLGAGLLPLDAIFASLDSLPQRVIYCFEFRGGEDALGRIEQSLAYLRARG
;
A
#
# COMPACT_ATOMS: atom_id res chain seq x y z
N GLN A 1 1.66 -2.38 -21.23
CA GLN A 1 3.05 -2.61 -21.68
C GLN A 1 3.65 -1.32 -22.21
N ALA A 2 3.19 -0.78 -23.35
CA ALA A 2 3.75 0.43 -23.97
C ALA A 2 3.99 1.63 -23.02
N ILE A 3 3.07 1.93 -22.10
CA ILE A 3 3.24 3.05 -21.16
C ILE A 3 4.29 2.79 -20.07
N ALA A 4 4.39 1.55 -19.57
CA ALA A 4 5.37 1.19 -18.54
C ALA A 4 6.79 1.18 -19.13
N ASP A 5 6.93 0.66 -20.35
CA ASP A 5 8.21 0.66 -21.07
C ASP A 5 8.64 2.10 -21.42
N TYR A 6 7.70 2.93 -21.88
CA TYR A 6 7.96 4.35 -22.16
C TYR A 6 8.37 5.10 -20.89
N ALA A 7 7.68 4.90 -19.78
CA ALA A 7 8.03 5.52 -18.50
C ALA A 7 9.43 5.09 -18.07
N ALA A 8 9.77 3.80 -18.17
CA ALA A 8 11.09 3.29 -17.83
C ALA A 8 12.21 3.93 -18.68
N GLN A 9 11.98 4.14 -19.99
CA GLN A 9 12.91 4.87 -20.86
C GLN A 9 13.12 6.33 -20.43
N LYS A 10 12.19 6.91 -19.68
CA LYS A 10 12.28 8.25 -19.10
C LYS A 10 12.80 8.25 -17.66
N GLY A 11 13.19 7.10 -17.12
CA GLY A 11 13.59 6.97 -15.71
C GLY A 11 12.42 7.11 -14.73
N VAL A 12 11.18 6.91 -15.19
CA VAL A 12 9.96 6.96 -14.37
C VAL A 12 9.45 5.55 -14.15
N VAL A 13 9.08 5.24 -12.91
CA VAL A 13 8.48 3.96 -12.54
C VAL A 13 6.96 4.11 -12.48
N ILE A 14 6.23 3.24 -13.19
CA ILE A 14 4.78 3.11 -13.02
C ILE A 14 4.53 2.05 -11.94
N ALA A 15 3.77 2.43 -10.92
CA ALA A 15 3.37 1.56 -9.83
C ALA A 15 1.86 1.30 -9.91
N LEU A 16 1.47 0.04 -10.10
CA LEU A 16 0.07 -0.38 -10.10
C LEU A 16 -0.43 -0.54 -8.66
N GLU A 17 -1.53 0.12 -8.33
CA GLU A 17 -2.21 0.00 -7.04
C GLU A 17 -3.23 -1.15 -7.05
N ASN A 18 -3.30 -1.90 -5.94
CA ASN A 18 -4.43 -2.79 -5.66
C ASN A 18 -5.62 -1.97 -5.16
N TYR A 19 -6.72 -1.92 -5.90
CA TYR A 19 -7.78 -0.94 -5.64
C TYR A 19 -9.07 -1.51 -5.02
N ALA A 20 -9.40 -0.96 -3.85
CA ALA A 20 -10.69 -1.03 -3.17
C ALA A 20 -11.35 -2.43 -3.14
N ARG A 21 -12.61 -2.54 -3.57
CA ARG A 21 -13.40 -3.78 -3.67
C ARG A 21 -13.80 -4.04 -5.12
N THR A 22 -12.88 -3.78 -6.03
CA THR A 22 -13.09 -3.85 -7.48
C THR A 22 -12.07 -4.78 -8.13
N PRO A 23 -12.29 -5.23 -9.38
CA PRO A 23 -11.28 -5.98 -10.11
C PRO A 23 -9.92 -5.27 -10.12
N GLY A 24 -8.85 -6.04 -9.94
CA GLY A 24 -7.48 -5.53 -9.77
C GLY A 24 -7.09 -5.24 -8.32
N GLY A 25 -7.93 -5.56 -7.34
CA GLY A 25 -7.66 -5.36 -5.91
C GLY A 25 -7.04 -6.57 -5.19
N THR A 26 -7.00 -7.75 -5.82
CA THR A 26 -6.47 -8.97 -5.19
C THR A 26 -5.00 -9.23 -5.52
N LEU A 27 -4.29 -9.95 -4.64
CA LEU A 27 -2.90 -10.34 -4.85
C LEU A 27 -2.69 -11.10 -6.17
N ALA A 28 -3.57 -12.04 -6.48
CA ALA A 28 -3.48 -12.84 -7.71
C ALA A 28 -3.61 -11.97 -8.98
N GLU A 29 -4.52 -10.97 -8.96
CA GLU A 29 -4.67 -10.04 -10.09
C GLU A 29 -3.42 -9.16 -10.25
N ILE A 30 -2.89 -8.61 -9.15
CA ILE A 30 -1.66 -7.83 -9.17
C ILE A 30 -0.49 -8.66 -9.70
N GLN A 31 -0.29 -9.87 -9.18
CA GLN A 31 0.77 -10.78 -9.66
C GLN A 31 0.63 -11.08 -11.16
N SER A 32 -0.60 -11.32 -11.63
CA SER A 32 -0.87 -11.54 -13.06
C SER A 32 -0.48 -10.33 -13.92
N CYS A 33 -0.81 -9.10 -13.49
CA CYS A 33 -0.39 -7.88 -14.18
C CYS A 33 1.14 -7.71 -14.18
N LEU A 34 1.78 -7.91 -13.03
CA LEU A 34 3.23 -7.78 -12.87
C LEU A 34 4.03 -8.82 -13.66
N ALA A 35 3.50 -10.05 -13.82
CA ALA A 35 4.12 -11.09 -14.63
C ALA A 35 4.03 -10.76 -16.13
N ARG A 36 2.94 -10.12 -16.57
CA ARG A 36 2.70 -9.77 -17.99
C ARG A 36 3.43 -8.50 -18.42
N ILE A 37 3.76 -7.60 -17.49
CA ILE A 37 4.42 -6.32 -17.78
C ILE A 37 5.66 -6.18 -16.87
N PRO A 38 6.85 -6.61 -17.33
CA PRO A 38 8.06 -6.62 -16.51
C PRO A 38 8.47 -5.25 -15.95
N ALA A 39 8.30 -4.17 -16.73
CA ALA A 39 8.61 -2.80 -16.30
C ALA A 39 7.61 -2.22 -15.27
N LEU A 40 6.50 -2.90 -15.01
CA LEU A 40 5.49 -2.46 -14.04
C LEU A 40 5.94 -2.83 -12.62
N MET A 41 5.82 -1.90 -11.69
CA MET A 41 5.99 -2.14 -10.25
C MET A 41 4.63 -2.02 -9.56
N THR A 42 4.57 -2.16 -8.24
CA THR A 42 3.33 -2.00 -7.49
C THR A 42 3.41 -0.94 -6.39
N ASN A 43 2.30 -0.22 -6.25
CA ASN A 43 1.98 0.60 -5.09
C ASN A 43 1.10 -0.26 -4.17
N PHE A 44 1.66 -0.70 -3.05
CA PHE A 44 1.00 -1.61 -2.12
C PHE A 44 0.05 -0.83 -1.20
N ASP A 45 -1.25 -0.88 -1.45
CA ASP A 45 -2.26 -0.33 -0.54
C ASP A 45 -2.65 -1.39 0.50
N MET A 46 -2.14 -1.20 1.71
CA MET A 46 -2.36 -2.12 2.83
C MET A 46 -3.84 -2.23 3.24
N GLY A 47 -4.58 -1.12 3.11
CA GLY A 47 -5.98 -1.05 3.50
C GLY A 47 -6.85 -1.80 2.51
N ASN A 48 -6.56 -1.70 1.22
CA ASN A 48 -7.34 -2.37 0.18
C ASN A 48 -7.15 -3.90 0.20
N TYR A 49 -5.94 -4.39 0.50
CA TYR A 49 -5.72 -5.83 0.67
C TYR A 49 -6.57 -6.42 1.80
N SER A 50 -6.66 -5.71 2.92
CA SER A 50 -7.51 -6.11 4.05
C SER A 50 -9.00 -6.14 3.67
N LEU A 51 -9.49 -5.19 2.86
CA LEU A 51 -10.87 -5.18 2.35
C LEU A 51 -11.19 -6.37 1.42
N HIS A 52 -10.18 -6.97 0.81
CA HIS A 52 -10.27 -8.22 0.07
C HIS A 52 -10.08 -9.49 0.93
N GLY A 53 -10.03 -9.35 2.26
CA GLY A 53 -9.83 -10.45 3.20
C GLY A 53 -8.46 -11.10 3.10
N GLN A 54 -7.46 -10.39 2.57
CA GLN A 54 -6.14 -10.94 2.35
C GLN A 54 -5.23 -10.75 3.57
N ASP A 55 -4.33 -11.71 3.76
CA ASP A 55 -3.23 -11.58 4.70
C ASP A 55 -2.23 -10.54 4.15
N VAL A 56 -2.22 -9.36 4.77
CA VAL A 56 -1.45 -8.21 4.30
C VAL A 56 0.07 -8.47 4.40
N PRO A 57 0.63 -8.92 5.54
CA PRO A 57 2.02 -9.38 5.61
C PRO A 57 2.40 -10.42 4.55
N ALA A 58 1.57 -11.44 4.33
CA ALA A 58 1.85 -12.45 3.30
C ALA A 58 1.83 -11.86 1.89
N ALA A 59 0.95 -10.91 1.60
CA ALA A 59 0.92 -10.19 0.34
C ALA A 59 2.19 -9.35 0.11
N VAL A 60 2.74 -8.72 1.16
CA VAL A 60 4.05 -8.03 1.08
C VAL A 60 5.14 -9.01 0.65
N ALA A 61 5.23 -10.17 1.31
CA ALA A 61 6.22 -11.19 0.99
C ALA A 61 6.07 -11.73 -0.44
N ALA A 62 4.84 -11.98 -0.89
CA ALA A 62 4.54 -12.47 -2.23
C ALA A 62 4.86 -11.47 -3.36
N LEU A 63 4.96 -10.18 -3.02
CA LEU A 63 5.29 -9.10 -3.94
C LEU A 63 6.69 -8.51 -3.68
N ALA A 64 7.52 -9.22 -2.90
CA ALA A 64 8.88 -8.78 -2.59
C ALA A 64 9.68 -8.47 -3.87
N GLY A 65 10.44 -7.38 -3.84
CA GLY A 65 11.17 -6.87 -5.00
C GLY A 65 10.32 -6.15 -6.06
N ARG A 66 8.98 -6.13 -5.96
CA ARG A 66 8.08 -5.39 -6.87
C ARG A 66 7.39 -4.19 -6.23
N ILE A 67 7.42 -4.07 -4.91
CA ILE A 67 6.84 -2.94 -4.17
C ILE A 67 7.82 -1.76 -4.19
N VAL A 68 7.39 -0.63 -4.76
CA VAL A 68 8.18 0.62 -4.79
C VAL A 68 7.53 1.76 -4.00
N SER A 69 6.22 1.66 -3.77
CA SER A 69 5.43 2.59 -3.00
C SER A 69 4.41 1.82 -2.16
N SER A 70 3.94 2.42 -1.07
CA SER A 70 2.81 1.94 -0.31
C SER A 70 1.93 3.09 0.14
N HIS A 71 0.63 2.95 -0.11
CA HIS A 71 -0.37 3.81 0.48
C HIS A 71 -0.62 3.37 1.92
N LEU A 72 -0.39 4.31 2.84
CA LEU A 72 -0.51 4.12 4.27
C LEU A 72 -1.85 4.67 4.75
N LYS A 73 -2.64 3.78 5.32
CA LYS A 73 -3.94 4.07 5.93
C LYS A 73 -4.25 2.97 6.92
N ASP A 74 -5.14 3.25 7.85
CA ASP A 74 -5.69 2.25 8.74
C ASP A 74 -7.18 2.04 8.44
N GLN A 75 -7.72 0.89 8.83
CA GLN A 75 -9.12 0.55 8.60
C GLN A 75 -9.88 0.55 9.91
N THR A 76 -11.07 1.16 9.94
CA THR A 76 -11.93 1.09 11.12
C THR A 76 -12.52 -0.32 11.27
N GLY A 77 -13.22 -0.57 12.39
CA GLY A 77 -13.95 -1.83 12.58
C GLY A 77 -15.13 -2.06 11.64
N ASN A 78 -15.56 -1.04 10.90
CA ASN A 78 -16.62 -1.14 9.91
C ASN A 78 -16.06 -0.95 8.49
N PRO A 79 -16.03 -1.99 7.64
CA PRO A 79 -15.50 -1.90 6.27
C PRO A 79 -16.24 -0.91 5.35
N ALA A 80 -17.40 -0.38 5.75
CA ALA A 80 -18.12 0.65 5.02
C ALA A 80 -17.61 2.07 5.31
N ASP A 81 -16.86 2.26 6.39
CA ASP A 81 -16.31 3.56 6.75
C ASP A 81 -15.14 3.93 5.84
N ALA A 82 -14.84 5.23 5.77
CA ALA A 82 -13.62 5.68 5.13
C ALA A 82 -12.38 5.24 5.95
N PRO A 83 -11.26 4.90 5.30
CA PRO A 83 -10.00 4.66 6.00
C PRO A 83 -9.58 5.85 6.86
N THR A 84 -8.84 5.56 7.93
CA THR A 84 -8.37 6.52 8.92
C THR A 84 -6.85 6.59 8.96
N PHE A 85 -6.32 7.48 9.80
CA PHE A 85 -4.89 7.64 10.04
C PHE A 85 -4.31 6.45 10.82
N LEU A 86 -2.99 6.28 10.75
CA LEU A 86 -2.30 5.13 11.35
C LEU A 86 -2.48 5.06 12.87
N GLY A 87 -2.82 3.88 13.38
CA GLY A 87 -2.96 3.61 14.82
C GLY A 87 -4.35 3.87 15.40
N ALA A 88 -5.28 4.38 14.59
CA ALA A 88 -6.69 4.55 15.00
C ALA A 88 -7.63 3.46 14.46
N GLY A 89 -7.11 2.52 13.68
CA GLY A 89 -7.87 1.41 13.13
C GLY A 89 -7.44 0.07 13.72
N LEU A 90 -7.68 -0.98 12.92
CA LEU A 90 -7.54 -2.38 13.32
C LEU A 90 -6.56 -3.16 12.44
N LEU A 91 -5.89 -2.52 11.47
CA LEU A 91 -4.86 -3.24 10.71
C LEU A 91 -3.73 -3.69 11.65
N PRO A 92 -3.12 -4.86 11.41
CA PRO A 92 -1.96 -5.33 12.18
C PRO A 92 -0.71 -4.56 11.72
N LEU A 93 -0.68 -3.25 11.96
CA LEU A 93 0.29 -2.31 11.41
C LEU A 93 1.73 -2.72 11.74
N ASP A 94 2.02 -3.18 12.96
CA ASP A 94 3.38 -3.59 13.33
C ASP A 94 3.89 -4.77 12.46
N ALA A 95 3.04 -5.76 12.19
CA ALA A 95 3.39 -6.89 11.34
C ALA A 95 3.52 -6.48 9.87
N ILE A 96 2.64 -5.58 9.40
CA ILE A 96 2.70 -5.02 8.04
C ILE A 96 4.00 -4.24 7.84
N PHE A 97 4.33 -3.34 8.76
CA PHE A 97 5.55 -2.54 8.68
C PHE A 97 6.80 -3.41 8.85
N ALA A 98 6.83 -4.38 9.76
CA ALA A 98 7.94 -5.32 9.86
C ALA A 98 8.18 -6.07 8.53
N SER A 99 7.11 -6.42 7.81
CA SER A 99 7.21 -7.05 6.50
C SER A 99 7.75 -6.09 5.43
N LEU A 100 7.27 -4.84 5.41
CA LEU A 100 7.76 -3.80 4.48
C LEU A 100 9.23 -3.44 4.76
N ASP A 101 9.61 -3.34 6.04
CA ASP A 101 10.96 -3.00 6.49
C ASP A 101 11.96 -4.15 6.18
N SER A 102 11.47 -5.38 5.99
CA SER A 102 12.28 -6.54 5.57
C SER A 102 12.59 -6.58 4.06
N LEU A 103 11.97 -5.70 3.26
CA LEU A 103 12.16 -5.70 1.81
C LEU A 103 13.59 -5.24 1.45
N PRO A 104 14.21 -5.83 0.40
CA PRO A 104 15.57 -5.49 0.01
C PRO A 104 15.69 -4.10 -0.62
N GLN A 105 14.56 -3.46 -0.94
CA GLN A 105 14.48 -2.13 -1.54
C GLN A 105 13.74 -1.16 -0.62
N ARG A 106 14.10 0.13 -0.72
CA ARG A 106 13.34 1.20 -0.05
C ARG A 106 11.94 1.31 -0.67
N VAL A 107 10.93 1.41 0.18
CA VAL A 107 9.55 1.71 -0.20
C VAL A 107 9.24 3.18 0.07
N ILE A 108 8.60 3.85 -0.88
CA ILE A 108 8.06 5.21 -0.68
C ILE A 108 6.72 5.08 0.07
N TYR A 109 6.59 5.78 1.19
CA TYR A 109 5.35 5.80 1.96
C TYR A 109 4.54 7.06 1.63
N CYS A 110 3.26 6.88 1.33
CA CYS A 110 2.31 7.95 1.02
C CYS A 110 1.07 7.79 1.88
N PHE A 111 0.72 8.80 2.69
CA PHE A 111 -0.52 8.75 3.48
C PHE A 111 -1.74 8.88 2.57
N GLU A 112 -2.72 7.99 2.73
CA GLU A 112 -3.93 8.01 1.92
C GLU A 112 -5.18 7.74 2.77
N PHE A 113 -5.73 8.80 3.33
CA PHE A 113 -7.00 8.78 4.05
C PHE A 113 -7.68 10.13 3.88
N ARG A 114 -9.00 10.18 4.12
CA ARG A 114 -9.71 11.46 4.08
C ARG A 114 -9.21 12.35 5.21
N GLY A 115 -8.92 13.62 4.89
CA GLY A 115 -8.54 14.62 5.87
C GLY A 115 -9.63 14.89 6.92
N GLY A 116 -10.90 14.69 6.57
CA GLY A 116 -12.01 15.04 7.46
C GLY A 116 -11.99 16.53 7.82
N GLU A 117 -12.36 16.85 9.06
CA GLU A 117 -12.32 18.22 9.58
C GLU A 117 -10.90 18.69 9.98
N ASP A 118 -9.97 17.77 10.17
CA ASP A 118 -8.59 18.06 10.60
C ASP A 118 -7.57 17.19 9.84
N ALA A 119 -7.26 17.60 8.61
CA ALA A 119 -6.32 16.86 7.76
C ALA A 119 -4.89 16.88 8.31
N LEU A 120 -4.46 18.03 8.88
CA LEU A 120 -3.11 18.19 9.39
C LEU A 120 -2.89 17.33 10.64
N GLY A 121 -3.80 17.37 11.61
CA GLY A 121 -3.69 16.57 12.83
C GLY A 121 -3.68 15.07 12.54
N ARG A 122 -4.39 14.60 11.50
CA ARG A 122 -4.34 13.19 11.06
C ARG A 122 -2.99 12.79 10.45
N ILE A 123 -2.36 13.70 9.70
CA ILE A 123 -1.00 13.49 9.19
C ILE A 123 -0.01 13.47 10.35
N GLU A 124 -0.11 14.40 11.29
CA GLU A 124 0.74 14.47 12.49
C GLU A 124 0.62 13.21 13.35
N GLN A 125 -0.60 12.69 13.53
CA GLN A 125 -0.83 11.42 14.24
C GLN A 125 -0.20 10.23 13.50
N SER A 126 -0.33 10.17 12.17
CA SER A 126 0.33 9.11 11.40
C SER A 126 1.85 9.20 11.48
N LEU A 127 2.42 10.41 11.44
CA LEU A 127 3.85 10.63 11.63
C LEU A 127 4.30 10.23 13.05
N ALA A 128 3.51 10.55 14.08
CA ALA A 128 3.79 10.15 15.46
C ALA A 128 3.80 8.63 15.61
N TYR A 129 2.84 7.93 14.99
CA TYR A 129 2.84 6.46 14.95
C TYR A 129 4.12 5.91 14.32
N LEU A 130 4.50 6.41 13.13
CA LEU A 130 5.71 5.95 12.44
C LEU A 130 6.99 6.22 13.26
N ARG A 131 7.07 7.37 13.96
CA ARG A 131 8.21 7.71 14.82
C ARG A 131 8.31 6.84 16.06
N ALA A 132 7.18 6.43 16.65
CA ALA A 132 7.17 5.59 17.84
C ALA A 132 7.57 4.12 17.57
N ARG A 133 7.47 3.67 16.31
CA ARG A 133 7.88 2.32 15.88
C ARG A 133 9.41 2.18 15.70
N GLY A 134 10.09 3.26 15.35
CA GLY A 134 11.54 3.29 15.05
C GLY A 134 12.40 3.74 16.23
#